data_AF-A0A7W0DIW2-F1
#
_entry.id   AF-A0A7W0DIW2-F1
#
_cell.length_a   1.000
_cell.length_b   1.000
_cell.length_c   1.000
_cell.angle_alpha   90.00
_cell.angle_beta   90.00
_cell.angle_gamma   90.00
#
_symmetry.space_group_name_H-M   'P 1'
#
loop_
_entity.id
_entity.type
_entity.pdbx_description
1 polymer ?
#
loop_
_entity_poly.entity_id
_entity_poly.type
_entity_poly.pdbx_seq_one_letter_code
_entity_poly.pdbx_strand_id
1 'polypeptide(L)'
;MLADSPALTRHRFGTGQGWYLSTRLDDADYGALVGRLLKEAGVEPELPDLPAGVEAITRHASDGRRWHLLINHSVDAVPLPDPVHDLLTGGATHELPPGGCVALRGH
;
A
#
# COMPACT_ATOMS: atom_id res chain seq x y z
N MET A 1 28.00 -15.49 14.19
CA MET A 1 27.69 -14.29 13.40
C MET A 1 28.46 -14.41 12.10
N LEU A 2 27.79 -14.42 10.94
CA LEU A 2 28.48 -14.45 9.65
C LEU A 2 28.82 -12.99 9.27
N ALA A 3 30.11 -12.66 9.26
CA ALA A 3 30.62 -11.41 8.68
C ALA A 3 31.08 -11.67 7.23
N ASP A 4 31.07 -10.63 6.40
CA ASP A 4 31.55 -10.65 5.00
C ASP A 4 30.87 -11.67 4.06
N SER A 5 29.72 -12.22 4.48
CA SER A 5 28.90 -13.10 3.65
C SER A 5 27.68 -12.33 3.10
N PRO A 6 27.21 -12.65 1.87
CA PRO A 6 26.06 -11.96 1.29
C PRO A 6 24.79 -12.10 2.14
N ALA A 7 24.19 -10.98 2.53
CA ALA A 7 22.91 -10.94 3.25
C ALA A 7 21.70 -10.78 2.33
N LEU A 8 21.91 -10.25 1.12
CA LEU A 8 20.90 -10.05 0.08
C LEU A 8 21.47 -10.51 -1.26
N THR A 9 20.76 -11.42 -1.94
CA THR A 9 21.18 -11.95 -3.25
C THR A 9 20.04 -11.83 -4.27
N ARG A 10 20.40 -11.76 -5.56
CA ARG A 10 19.48 -11.72 -6.70
C ARG A 10 19.90 -12.79 -7.70
N HIS A 11 18.94 -13.58 -8.17
CA HIS A 11 19.16 -14.61 -9.19
C HIS A 11 18.23 -14.37 -10.38
N ARG A 12 18.78 -14.31 -11.59
CA ARG A 12 17.98 -14.18 -12.84
C ARG A 12 17.61 -15.58 -13.32
N PHE A 13 16.34 -15.79 -13.66
CA PHE A 13 15.84 -17.07 -14.15
C PHE A 13 14.71 -16.86 -15.16
N GLY A 14 14.88 -17.41 -16.37
CA GLY A 14 13.97 -17.13 -17.48
C GLY A 14 13.89 -15.63 -17.79
N THR A 15 12.67 -15.11 -17.88
CA THR A 15 12.40 -13.68 -18.09
C THR A 15 12.35 -12.86 -16.80
N GLY A 16 12.53 -13.50 -15.64
CA GLY A 16 12.36 -12.87 -14.33
C GLY A 16 13.59 -12.99 -13.43
N GLN A 17 13.36 -12.75 -12.15
CA GLN A 17 14.38 -12.81 -11.11
C GLN A 17 13.77 -13.12 -9.75
N GLY A 18 14.55 -13.78 -8.88
CA GLY A 18 14.25 -13.97 -7.47
C GLY A 18 15.24 -13.22 -6.59
N TRP A 19 14.78 -12.77 -5.43
CA TRP A 19 15.60 -12.15 -4.39
C TRP A 19 15.56 -12.99 -3.11
N TYR A 20 16.68 -13.11 -2.42
CA TYR A 20 16.78 -13.79 -1.13
C TYR A 20 17.44 -12.87 -0.11
N LEU A 21 16.74 -12.63 1.00
CA LEU A 21 17.19 -11.86 2.15
C LEU A 21 17.39 -12.82 3.32
N SER A 22 18.62 -12.93 3.82
CA SER A 22 19.00 -13.92 4.85
C SER A 22 19.01 -13.35 6.27
N THR A 23 18.56 -12.12 6.44
CA THR A 23 18.56 -11.41 7.73
C THR A 23 17.30 -10.58 7.90
N ARG A 24 16.98 -10.19 9.12
CA ARG A 24 15.91 -9.24 9.40
C ARG A 24 16.49 -7.83 9.30
N LEU A 25 15.90 -7.01 8.43
CA LEU A 25 16.17 -5.59 8.35
C LEU A 25 15.26 -4.85 9.35
N ASP A 26 15.63 -3.62 9.70
CA ASP A 26 14.67 -2.71 10.33
C ASP A 26 13.59 -2.28 9.32
N ASP A 27 12.56 -1.60 9.79
CA ASP A 27 11.40 -1.25 8.98
C ASP A 27 11.76 -0.29 7.83
N ALA A 28 12.73 0.61 8.03
CA ALA A 28 13.15 1.58 7.02
C ALA A 28 13.90 0.89 5.87
N ASP A 29 14.88 0.05 6.19
CA ASP A 29 15.64 -0.71 5.20
C ASP A 29 14.77 -1.76 4.48
N TYR A 30 13.85 -2.40 5.21
CA TYR A 30 12.88 -3.32 4.61
C TYR A 30 11.94 -2.59 3.64
N GLY A 31 11.41 -1.42 4.04
CA GLY A 31 10.58 -0.58 3.18
C GLY A 31 11.31 -0.14 1.92
N ALA A 32 12.58 0.28 2.03
CA ALA A 32 13.41 0.66 0.89
C ALA A 32 13.64 -0.52 -0.08
N LEU A 33 13.88 -1.73 0.44
CA LEU A 33 14.01 -2.94 -0.37
C LEU A 33 12.70 -3.24 -1.12
N VAL A 34 11.56 -3.23 -0.42
CA VAL A 34 10.24 -3.47 -1.05
C VAL A 34 9.95 -2.43 -2.12
N GLY A 35 10.19 -1.14 -1.85
CA GLY A 35 10.01 -0.07 -2.82
C GLY A 35 10.85 -0.26 -4.08
N ARG A 36 12.11 -0.70 -3.95
CA ARG A 36 12.95 -1.07 -5.09
C ARG A 36 12.35 -2.23 -5.89
N LEU A 37 11.88 -3.28 -5.21
CA LEU A 37 11.31 -4.46 -5.87
C LEU A 37 10.04 -4.13 -6.65
N LEU A 38 9.15 -3.32 -6.07
CA LEU A 38 7.93 -2.83 -6.75
C LEU A 38 8.28 -2.03 -8.01
N LYS A 39 9.24 -1.10 -7.90
CA LYS A 39 9.73 -0.31 -9.05
C LYS A 39 10.34 -1.19 -10.14
N GLU A 40 11.18 -2.16 -9.79
CA GLU A 40 11.76 -3.10 -10.76
C GLU A 40 10.70 -4.00 -11.41
N ALA A 41 9.59 -4.27 -10.72
CA ALA A 41 8.46 -5.04 -11.24
C ALA A 41 7.44 -4.19 -12.03
N GLY A 42 7.56 -2.86 -12.03
CA GLY A 42 6.58 -1.95 -12.63
C GLY A 42 5.22 -1.97 -11.93
N VAL A 43 5.21 -2.27 -10.63
CA VAL A 43 3.99 -2.27 -9.80
C VAL A 43 3.83 -0.91 -9.17
N GLU A 44 2.70 -0.27 -9.45
CA GLU A 44 2.35 1.06 -8.95
C GLU A 44 1.07 0.99 -8.09
N PRO A 45 0.90 1.88 -7.10
CA PRO A 45 -0.33 1.96 -6.34
C PRO A 45 -1.48 2.46 -7.21
N GLU A 46 -2.68 1.91 -7.01
CA GLU A 46 -3.89 2.40 -7.70
C GLU A 46 -4.39 3.75 -7.16
N LEU A 47 -4.06 4.05 -5.90
CA LEU A 47 -4.26 5.34 -5.25
C LEU A 47 -2.91 5.84 -4.73
N PRO A 48 -2.19 6.67 -5.50
CA PRO A 48 -0.92 7.26 -5.07
C PRO A 48 -1.15 8.37 -4.03
N ASP A 49 -0.05 8.82 -3.42
CA ASP A 49 0.01 10.04 -2.61
C ASP A 49 -0.89 10.05 -1.36
N LEU A 50 -1.12 8.87 -0.77
CA LEU A 50 -1.85 8.75 0.49
C LEU A 50 -1.00 9.25 1.68
N PRO A 51 -1.63 9.93 2.66
CA PRO A 51 -0.95 10.27 3.90
C PRO A 51 -0.39 9.04 4.64
N ALA A 52 0.72 9.22 5.34
CA ALA A 52 1.29 8.15 6.16
C ALA A 52 0.27 7.66 7.19
N GLY A 53 0.18 6.33 7.36
CA GLY A 53 -0.81 5.70 8.21
C GLY A 53 -2.17 5.43 7.55
N VAL A 54 -2.42 5.92 6.33
CA VAL A 54 -3.60 5.56 5.56
C VAL A 54 -3.28 4.38 4.63
N GLU A 55 -4.01 3.28 4.82
CA GLU A 55 -3.98 2.13 3.91
C GLU A 55 -5.08 2.28 2.87
N ALA A 56 -4.80 1.91 1.61
CA ALA A 56 -5.81 1.76 0.57
C ALA A 56 -5.84 0.34 0.02
N ILE A 57 -7.04 -0.21 -0.07
CA ILE A 57 -7.32 -1.48 -0.73
C ILE A 57 -8.26 -1.23 -1.89
N THR A 58 -7.87 -1.63 -3.11
CA THR A 58 -8.77 -1.64 -4.26
C THR A 58 -9.32 -3.03 -4.51
N ARG A 59 -10.65 -3.14 -4.61
CA ARG A 59 -11.32 -4.38 -5.02
C ARG A 59 -11.92 -4.19 -6.41
N HIS A 60 -11.69 -5.15 -7.30
CA HIS A 60 -12.23 -5.18 -8.66
C HIS A 60 -13.27 -6.28 -8.78
N ALA A 61 -14.39 -5.97 -9.43
CA ALA A 61 -15.37 -6.95 -9.89
C ALA A 61 -15.14 -7.28 -11.37
N SER A 62 -15.61 -8.46 -11.79
CA SER A 62 -15.50 -8.93 -13.17
C SER A 62 -16.28 -8.07 -14.17
N ASP A 63 -17.27 -7.31 -13.71
CA ASP A 63 -18.05 -6.37 -14.54
C ASP A 63 -17.43 -4.97 -14.61
N GLY A 64 -16.18 -4.82 -14.18
CA GLY A 64 -15.41 -3.57 -14.27
C GLY A 64 -15.68 -2.58 -13.15
N ARG A 65 -16.60 -2.88 -12.21
CA ARG A 65 -16.76 -2.05 -11.01
C ARG A 65 -15.53 -2.18 -10.11
N ARG A 66 -15.14 -1.06 -9.50
CA ARG A 66 -14.08 -1.02 -8.49
C ARG A 66 -14.49 -0.26 -7.24
N TRP A 67 -13.87 -0.60 -6.13
CA TRP A 67 -14.07 0.04 -4.83
C TRP A 67 -12.74 0.28 -4.15
N HIS A 68 -12.60 1.44 -3.50
CA HIS A 68 -11.44 1.76 -2.67
C HIS A 68 -11.88 1.77 -1.21
N LEU A 69 -11.26 0.92 -0.39
CA LEU A 69 -11.36 1.01 1.07
C LEU A 69 -10.14 1.78 1.57
N LEU A 70 -10.37 2.91 2.22
CA LEU A 70 -9.33 3.63 2.94
C LEU A 70 -9.47 3.35 4.44
N ILE A 71 -8.37 3.05 5.10
CA ILE A 71 -8.32 2.77 6.54
C ILE A 71 -7.26 3.68 7.17
N ASN A 72 -7.66 4.45 8.18
CA ASN A 72 -6.75 5.30 8.93
C ASN A 72 -6.20 4.54 10.14
N HIS A 73 -4.94 4.10 10.05
CA HIS A 73 -4.22 3.46 11.17
C HIS A 73 -3.53 4.46 12.09
N SER A 74 -3.60 5.76 11.79
CA SER A 74 -3.03 6.80 12.63
C SER A 74 -3.95 7.18 13.79
N VAL A 75 -3.39 7.95 14.72
CA VAL A 75 -4.11 8.50 15.88
C VAL A 75 -4.76 9.86 15.59
N ASP A 76 -4.51 10.43 14.42
CA ASP A 76 -4.99 11.73 14.00
C ASP A 76 -6.06 11.59 12.91
N ALA A 77 -7.00 12.54 12.84
CA ALA A 77 -7.95 12.59 11.74
C ALA A 77 -7.23 12.99 10.45
N VAL A 78 -7.53 12.29 9.35
CA VAL A 78 -6.96 12.58 8.03
C VAL A 78 -8.00 13.28 7.17
N PRO A 79 -7.78 14.53 6.70
CA PRO A 79 -8.73 15.21 5.84
C PRO A 79 -8.79 14.53 4.46
N LEU A 80 -9.99 14.48 3.89
CA LEU A 80 -10.19 14.03 2.51
C LEU A 80 -10.26 15.27 1.59
N PRO A 81 -9.66 15.23 0.38
CA PRO A 81 -9.56 16.41 -0.49
C PRO A 81 -10.91 17.03 -0.85
N ASP A 82 -11.93 16.20 -1.00
CA ASP A 82 -13.32 16.57 -1.27
C ASP A 82 -14.26 15.73 -0.40
N PRO A 83 -15.51 16.19 -0.13
CA PRO A 83 -16.52 15.35 0.48
C PRO A 83 -16.76 14.11 -0.38
N VAL A 84 -16.48 12.94 0.18
CA VAL A 84 -16.69 11.65 -0.50
C VAL A 84 -17.96 11.00 0.00
N HIS A 85 -18.65 10.29 -0.89
CA HIS A 85 -19.78 9.45 -0.48
C HIS A 85 -19.25 8.11 0.02
N ASP A 86 -19.45 7.86 1.32
CA ASP A 86 -19.10 6.61 1.95
C ASP A 86 -20.19 5.57 1.75
N LEU A 87 -19.83 4.46 1.10
CA LEU A 87 -20.74 3.36 0.86
C LEU A 87 -21.06 2.56 2.12
N LEU A 88 -20.28 2.68 3.20
CA LEU A 88 -20.56 2.00 4.47
C LEU A 88 -21.69 2.67 5.24
N THR A 89 -21.69 4.00 5.27
CA THR A 89 -22.67 4.80 6.00
C THR A 89 -23.80 5.34 5.12
N GLY A 90 -23.62 5.40 3.81
CA GLY A 90 -24.53 6.03 2.85
C GLY A 90 -24.53 7.56 2.93
N GLY A 91 -23.59 8.16 3.67
CA GLY A 91 -23.46 9.60 3.88
C GLY A 91 -22.27 10.21 3.17
N ALA A 92 -22.17 11.54 3.21
CA ALA A 92 -20.95 12.23 2.82
C ALA A 92 -20.02 12.35 4.03
N THR A 93 -18.71 12.16 3.82
CA THR A 93 -17.66 12.43 4.83
C THR A 93 -16.56 13.31 4.23
N HIS A 94 -15.94 14.15 5.07
CA HIS A 94 -14.86 15.06 4.70
C HIS A 94 -13.53 14.69 5.38
N GLU A 95 -13.53 13.67 6.22
CA GLU A 95 -12.34 13.20 6.94
C GLU A 95 -12.41 11.70 7.22
N LEU A 96 -11.26 11.13 7.52
CA LEU A 96 -11.06 9.76 7.99
C LEU A 96 -10.63 9.84 9.46
N PRO A 97 -11.53 9.61 10.43
CA PRO A 97 -11.18 9.68 11.86
C PRO A 97 -10.07 8.69 12.25
N PRO A 98 -9.43 8.86 13.41
CA PRO A 98 -8.48 7.87 13.94
C PRO A 98 -9.11 6.48 14.04
N GLY A 99 -8.47 5.46 13.47
CA GLY A 99 -9.02 4.10 13.38
C GLY A 99 -10.24 3.96 12.47
N GLY A 100 -10.64 5.03 11.78
CA GLY A 100 -11.79 5.07 10.89
C GLY A 100 -11.51 4.45 9.52
N CYS A 101 -12.59 4.15 8.80
CA CYS A 101 -12.51 3.68 7.42
C CYS A 101 -13.64 4.26 6.57
N VAL A 102 -13.43 4.27 5.25
CA VAL A 102 -14.42 4.70 4.25
C VAL A 102 -14.38 3.75 3.06
N ALA A 103 -15.53 3.45 2.46
CA ALA A 103 -15.60 2.70 1.22
C ALA A 103 -16.08 3.60 0.09
N LEU A 104 -15.26 3.76 -0.94
CA LEU A 104 -15.52 4.63 -2.09
C LEU A 104 -15.79 3.80 -3.32
N ARG A 105 -16.64 4.30 -4.21
CA ARG A 105 -16.73 3.76 -5.56
C ARG A 105 -15.56 4.30 -6.37
N GLY A 106 -14.76 3.43 -6.97
CA GLY A 106 -13.72 3.88 -7.89
C GLY A 106 -14.31 4.21 -9.26
N HIS A 107 -13.74 5.21 -9.91
CA HIS A 107 -14.21 5.76 -11.19
C HIS A 107 -13.95 4.88 -12.40
#